data_AF-A0A937ZSK7-F1
#
_entry.id   AF-A0A937ZSK7-F1
#
_cell.length_a   1.000
_cell.length_b   1.000
_cell.length_c   1.000
_cell.angle_alpha   90.00
_cell.angle_beta   90.00
_cell.angle_gamma   90.00
#
_symmetry.space_group_name_H-M   'P 1'
#
loop_
_entity.id
_entity.type
_entity.pdbx_description
1 polymer ?
#
loop_
_entity_poly.entity_id
_entity_poly.type
_entity_poly.pdbx_seq_one_letter_code
_entity_poly.pdbx_strand_id
1 'polypeptide(L)' 'RRQAAHDLIETLSPRQREVLKQLAAGKLNKQIAYDLGISERTVKMHRAAVLSALGVRTSADAIRLAIEAGY' A
#
# COMPACT_ATOMS: atom_id res chain seq x y z
N ARG A 1 13.27 -0.67 -14.31
CA ARG A 1 12.01 -1.12 -13.69
C ARG A 1 11.95 -0.77 -12.20
N ARG A 2 12.91 -1.20 -11.38
CA ARG A 2 12.97 -0.88 -9.93
C ARG A 2 12.88 0.62 -9.61
N GLN A 3 13.65 1.47 -10.29
CA GLN A 3 13.60 2.92 -10.07
C GLN A 3 12.21 3.52 -10.33
N ALA A 4 11.59 3.20 -11.47
CA ALA A 4 10.25 3.70 -11.78
C ALA A 4 9.18 3.24 -10.77
N ALA A 5 9.27 2.00 -10.27
CA ALA A 5 8.39 1.52 -9.22
C ALA A 5 8.63 2.24 -7.88
N HIS A 6 9.89 2.54 -7.57
CA HIS A 6 10.26 3.33 -6.39
C HIS A 6 9.67 4.75 -6.47
N ASP A 7 9.91 5.46 -7.58
CA ASP A 7 9.42 6.83 -7.80
C ASP A 7 7.88 6.90 -7.71
N LEU A 8 7.20 5.88 -8.23
CA LEU A 8 5.74 5.78 -8.13
C LEU A 8 5.27 5.62 -6.68
N ILE A 9 5.96 4.82 -5.87
CA ILE A 9 5.65 4.67 -4.44
C ILE A 9 6.00 5.93 -3.64
N GLU A 10 6.97 6.72 -4.09
CA GLU A 10 7.28 8.01 -3.47
C GLU A 10 6.15 9.03 -3.58
N THR A 11 5.27 8.91 -4.60
CA THR A 11 4.07 9.74 -4.72
C THR A 11 3.02 9.48 -3.63
N LEU A 12 3.11 8.34 -2.94
CA LEU A 12 2.21 8.00 -1.84
C LEU A 12 2.51 8.84 -0.60
N SER A 13 1.44 9.24 0.10
CA SER A 13 1.57 9.84 1.41
C SER A 13 2.22 8.87 2.41
N PRO A 14 2.83 9.36 3.50
CA PRO A 14 3.47 8.49 4.49
C PRO A 14 2.54 7.37 5.00
N ARG A 15 1.28 7.71 5.27
CA ARG A 15 0.28 6.74 5.75
C ARG A 15 -0.11 5.72 4.68
N GLN A 16 -0.23 6.15 3.42
CA GLN A 16 -0.49 5.24 2.29
C GLN A 16 0.67 4.25 2.09
N ARG A 17 1.91 4.74 2.21
CA ARG A 17 3.12 3.91 2.12
C ARG A 17 3.22 2.89 3.25
N GLU A 18 2.87 3.26 4.47
CA GLU A 18 2.78 2.33 5.60
C GLU A 18 1.75 1.21 5.34
N VAL A 19 0.56 1.58 4.86
CA VAL A 19 -0.48 0.60 4.50
C VAL A 19 0.01 -0.33 3.39
N LEU A 20 0.67 0.21 2.35
CA LEU A 20 1.22 -0.59 1.26
C LEU A 20 2.29 -1.57 1.75
N LYS A 21 3.22 -1.13 2.61
CA LYS A 21 4.25 -1.99 3.22
C LYS A 21 3.64 -3.16 3.99
N GLN A 22 2.61 -2.89 4.79
CA GLN A 22 1.95 -3.95 5.56
C GLN A 22 1.15 -4.92 4.67
N LEU A 23 0.55 -4.43 3.59
CA LEU A 23 -0.06 -5.29 2.58
C LEU A 23 0.97 -6.18 1.88
N ALA A 24 2.14 -5.63 1.51
CA ALA A 24 3.23 -6.40 0.91
C ALA A 24 3.78 -7.47 1.86
N ALA A 25 3.76 -7.20 3.17
CA ALA A 25 4.04 -8.18 4.22
C ALA A 25 2.92 -9.22 4.45
N GLY A 26 1.86 -9.21 3.64
CA GLY A 26 0.76 -10.19 3.72
C GLY A 26 -0.23 -9.98 4.86
N LYS A 27 -0.23 -8.82 5.52
CA LYS A 27 -1.13 -8.55 6.65
C LYS A 27 -2.57 -8.33 6.19
N LEU A 28 -3.51 -8.84 6.98
CA LEU A 28 -4.94 -8.62 6.81
C LEU A 28 -5.33 -7.20 7.26
N ASN A 29 -6.42 -6.64 6.72
CA ASN A 29 -6.88 -5.29 7.10
C ASN A 29 -7.02 -5.11 8.61
N LYS A 30 -7.49 -6.14 9.32
CA LYS A 30 -7.64 -6.14 10.78
C LYS A 30 -6.30 -6.01 11.51
N GLN A 31 -5.26 -6.66 11.02
CA GLN A 31 -3.91 -6.56 11.60
C GLN A 31 -3.32 -5.18 11.32
N ILE A 32 -3.46 -4.67 10.09
CA ILE A 32 -3.01 -3.32 9.73
C ILE A 32 -3.73 -2.26 10.58
N ALA A 33 -5.03 -2.41 10.78
CA ALA A 33 -5.85 -1.53 11.61
C ALA A 33 -5.33 -1.49 13.05
N TYR A 34 -5.07 -2.67 13.63
CA TYR A 34 -4.47 -2.79 14.96
C TYR A 34 -3.08 -2.14 15.03
N ASP A 35 -2.19 -2.46 14.09
CA ASP A 35 -0.81 -1.98 14.07
C ASP A 35 -0.71 -0.46 13.86
N LEU A 36 -1.66 0.14 13.15
CA LEU A 36 -1.70 1.58 12.89
C LEU A 36 -2.62 2.36 13.84
N GLY A 37 -3.30 1.69 14.77
CA GLY A 37 -4.23 2.33 15.70
C GLY A 37 -5.44 3.00 15.02
N ILE A 38 -5.91 2.44 13.91
CA ILE A 38 -7.05 2.97 13.12
C ILE A 38 -8.12 1.90 12.88
N SER A 39 -9.27 2.28 12.35
CA SER A 39 -10.32 1.30 12.01
C SER A 39 -10.02 0.53 10.72
N GLU A 40 -10.54 -0.70 10.58
CA GLU A 40 -10.49 -1.46 9.32
C GLU A 40 -11.11 -0.70 8.14
N ARG A 41 -12.14 0.11 8.41
CA ARG A 41 -12.76 0.99 7.40
C ARG A 41 -11.75 2.03 6.91
N THR A 42 -10.99 2.64 7.81
CA THR A 42 -9.92 3.59 7.48
C THR A 42 -8.81 2.93 6.68
N VAL A 43 -8.42 1.70 7.02
CA VAL A 43 -7.46 0.90 6.21
C VAL A 43 -8.00 0.72 4.78
N LYS A 44 -9.26 0.31 4.62
CA LYS A 44 -9.87 0.14 3.29
C LYS A 44 -9.87 1.45 2.48
N MET A 45 -10.11 2.60 3.12
CA MET A 45 -10.01 3.91 2.47
C MET A 45 -8.58 4.21 2.01
N HIS A 46 -7.57 3.99 2.86
CA HIS A 46 -6.17 4.15 2.45
C HIS A 46 -5.79 3.20 1.32
N ARG A 47 -6.26 1.96 1.34
CA ARG A 47 -6.04 0.98 0.25
C ARG A 47 -6.61 1.50 -1.07
N ALA A 48 -7.86 1.95 -1.09
CA ALA A 48 -8.46 2.52 -2.30
C ALA A 48 -7.65 3.71 -2.83
N ALA A 49 -7.18 4.59 -1.93
CA ALA A 49 -6.34 5.72 -2.31
C ALA A 49 -4.97 5.29 -2.86
N VAL A 50 -4.34 4.26 -2.28
CA VAL A 50 -3.10 3.66 -2.81
C VAL A 50 -3.32 3.12 -4.22
N LEU A 51 -4.38 2.35 -4.45
CA LEU A 51 -4.68 1.81 -5.79
C LEU A 51 -4.86 2.93 -6.82
N SER A 52 -5.61 3.97 -6.46
CA SER A 52 -5.81 5.14 -7.31
C SER A 52 -4.50 5.88 -7.61
N ALA A 53 -3.65 6.09 -6.60
CA ALA A 53 -2.38 6.81 -6.76
C ALA A 53 -1.36 6.02 -7.59
N LEU A 54 -1.33 4.69 -7.45
CA LEU A 54 -0.46 3.81 -8.25
C LEU A 54 -1.04 3.49 -9.64
N GLY A 55 -2.26 3.92 -9.96
CA GLY A 55 -2.92 3.66 -11.23
C GLY A 55 -3.29 2.19 -11.46
N VAL A 56 -3.49 1.42 -10.39
CA VAL A 56 -3.80 -0.02 -10.44
C VAL A 56 -5.20 -0.31 -9.90
N ARG A 57 -5.74 -1.48 -10.23
CA ARG A 57 -7.12 -1.86 -9.86
C ARG A 57 -7.18 -2.87 -8.72
N THR A 58 -6.11 -3.63 -8.51
CA THR A 58 -6.10 -4.71 -7.52
C THR A 58 -4.98 -4.54 -6.51
N SER A 59 -5.19 -5.08 -5.31
CA SER A 59 -4.13 -5.10 -4.30
C SER A 59 -2.97 -6.01 -4.69
N ALA A 60 -3.21 -7.05 -5.50
CA ALA A 60 -2.13 -7.87 -6.03
C ALA A 60 -1.19 -7.04 -6.92
N ASP A 61 -1.72 -6.17 -7.77
CA ASP A 61 -0.92 -5.27 -8.60
C ASP A 61 -0.11 -4.27 -7.75
N ALA A 62 -0.74 -3.69 -6.72
CA ALA A 62 -0.06 -2.79 -5.79
C ALA A 62 1.07 -3.49 -5.02
N ILE A 63 0.82 -4.71 -4.54
CA ILE A 63 1.85 -5.53 -3.86
C ILE A 63 2.99 -5.87 -4.83
N ARG A 64 2.69 -6.21 -6.09
CA ARG A 64 3.70 -6.48 -7.11
C ARG A 64 4.61 -5.27 -7.33
N LEU A 65 4.04 -4.07 -7.42
CA LEU A 65 4.81 -2.82 -7.53
C LEU A 65 5.67 -2.55 -6.27
N ALA A 66 5.13 -2.82 -5.08
CA ALA A 66 5.87 -2.70 -3.83
C ALA A 66 7.12 -3.60 -3.81
N ILE A 67 6.94 -4.88 -4.16
CA ILE A 67 8.04 -5.85 -4.25
C ILE A 67 9.07 -5.43 -5.30
N GLU A 68 8.63 -4.98 -6.49
CA GLU A 68 9.52 -4.50 -7.55
C GLU A 68 10.36 -3.29 -7.12
N ALA A 69 9.80 -2.42 -6.29
CA ALA A 69 10.48 -1.27 -5.71
C ALA A 69 11.36 -1.62 -4.50
N GLY A 70 11.23 -2.82 -3.93
CA GLY A 70 12.01 -3.29 -2.78
C GLY A 70 11.41 -3.00 -1.41
N TYR A 71 10.08 -2.89 -1.35
CA TYR A 71 9.31 -2.72 -0.10
C TYR A 71 8.78 -4.05 0.44
#